data_AF-A0A6J4HDG2-F1
#
_entry.id   AF-A0A6J4HDG2-F1
#
_cell.length_a   1.000
_cell.length_b   1.000
_cell.length_c   1.000
_cell.angle_alpha   90.00
_cell.angle_beta   90.00
_cell.angle_gamma   90.00
#
_symmetry.space_group_name_H-M   'P 1'
#
loop_
_entity.id
_entity.type
_entity.pdbx_description
1 polymer ?
#
loop_
_entity_poly.entity_id
_entity_poly.type
_entity_poly.pdbx_seq_one_letter_code
_entity_poly.pdbx_strand_id
1 'polypeptide(L)'
;MTDFATFRVFDDASGGGSPEGSAASHQQAPGSRGDCVELPRSGPVTDDLTALDGNPANDLGTSEATDRRASAGLELWGGIECTVLRVGDMWRDQLRESGHYHRIDDLEAVARLGFRTLRYPVLWEHVAPERPGECDWRWHDERLARLRELGITPIAGLVHHGGGPHYTNLLDPDFPVLLAEQAARTARRYPWIKSWTPVNEPLTTARFSGLYGHWFPHGTDEAIFLRILANECRAVLLAMRAIRQVIPDAELVQTEDLGRTFSTPLLAYQAADENERRWLSLDMLTGRLDRDHPWWPRLLAAGVTKAELDELRAMDAGPMVIGFNYYITSERFLDHRLALYPGHMHGGNGLDAYADIEAARVPLQPQDRTGWEPRLREAWQRYGDIPMAVTEAHIGWCPEYEQVHWFLEAWDAATRLRAEGADFRAVTIWSLLGAVDWNSLLTRKTGHYEPGVFDMRHPSGRPQPRLIAKAAEAIAREGRFEHPLLQEPGWWRRDDRFLVPPRQAAG
;
A
#
# COMPACT_ATOMS: atom_id res chain seq x y z
N MET A 1 27.76 -14.75 -23.05
CA MET A 1 28.63 -14.32 -21.93
C MET A 1 28.39 -12.84 -21.79
N THR A 2 27.43 -12.49 -20.96
CA THR A 2 26.93 -11.12 -20.79
C THR A 2 26.72 -10.97 -19.29
N ASP A 3 27.53 -10.10 -18.69
CA ASP A 3 27.57 -9.82 -17.27
C ASP A 3 26.27 -9.17 -16.81
N PHE A 4 25.73 -9.70 -15.71
CA PHE A 4 24.58 -9.15 -14.99
C PHE A 4 25.06 -7.97 -14.13
N ALA A 5 24.53 -6.78 -14.38
CA ALA A 5 24.80 -5.58 -13.59
C ALA A 5 24.21 -5.75 -12.18
N THR A 6 25.07 -5.62 -11.18
CA THR A 6 24.73 -5.70 -9.75
C THR A 6 24.22 -4.33 -9.29
N PHE A 7 22.99 -4.28 -8.76
CA PHE A 7 22.55 -3.14 -7.94
C PHE A 7 23.35 -3.18 -6.63
N ARG A 8 24.01 -2.08 -6.26
CA ARG A 8 24.66 -1.93 -4.96
C ARG A 8 23.95 -0.87 -4.15
N VAL A 9 23.29 -1.29 -3.07
CA VAL A 9 23.10 -0.47 -1.88
C VAL A 9 24.25 -0.84 -0.94
N PHE A 10 25.09 0.12 -0.58
CA PHE A 10 26.32 -0.12 0.18
C PHE A 10 26.03 -0.58 1.61
N ASP A 11 26.65 -1.70 1.99
CA ASP A 11 27.08 -2.05 3.35
C ASP A 11 28.62 -1.96 3.36
N ASP A 12 29.19 -1.11 4.23
CA ASP A 12 30.64 -0.96 4.38
C ASP A 12 31.17 -1.95 5.42
N ALA A 13 31.96 -2.94 4.99
CA ALA A 13 32.85 -3.70 5.86
C ALA A 13 34.06 -4.29 5.11
N SER A 14 35.27 -3.76 5.35
CA SER A 14 36.49 -4.49 5.75
C SER A 14 37.79 -3.73 5.42
N GLY A 15 38.71 -3.67 6.41
CA GLY A 15 40.09 -3.19 6.23
C GLY A 15 40.74 -2.77 7.54
N GLY A 16 41.47 -3.69 8.20
CA GLY A 16 41.99 -3.53 9.56
C GLY A 16 43.31 -2.76 9.71
N GLY A 17 43.53 -2.24 10.93
CA GLY A 17 44.77 -1.62 11.40
C GLY A 17 44.54 -0.78 12.66
N SER A 18 44.86 -1.31 13.85
CA SER A 18 44.81 -0.62 15.16
C SER A 18 46.20 -0.06 15.56
N PRO A 19 46.36 0.72 16.66
CA PRO A 19 45.43 1.67 17.32
C PRO A 19 46.09 3.04 17.61
N GLU A 20 45.30 4.11 17.77
CA GLU A 20 45.39 5.06 18.91
C GLU A 20 44.37 6.22 18.75
N GLY A 21 43.50 6.35 19.77
CA GLY A 21 42.86 7.58 20.24
C GLY A 21 42.06 8.47 19.28
N SER A 22 40.71 8.41 19.36
CA SER A 22 39.85 9.58 19.60
C SER A 22 38.37 9.19 19.42
N ALA A 23 37.53 9.59 20.37
CA ALA A 23 36.08 9.40 20.32
C ALA A 23 35.43 10.34 19.29
N ALA A 24 34.65 9.80 18.35
CA ALA A 24 33.72 10.59 17.54
C ALA A 24 32.55 9.75 17.00
N SER A 25 31.35 10.11 17.48
CA SER A 25 30.00 9.99 16.93
C SER A 25 29.69 8.90 15.88
N HIS A 26 28.80 7.98 16.27
CA HIS A 26 27.96 7.18 15.38
C HIS A 26 27.21 8.07 14.38
N GLN A 27 27.48 7.88 13.08
CA GLN A 27 26.80 8.57 11.99
C GLN A 27 25.39 8.02 11.77
N GLN A 28 24.45 8.93 11.59
CA GLN A 28 23.03 8.71 11.36
C GLN A 28 22.77 8.05 10.00
N ALA A 29 21.97 6.98 10.01
CA ALA A 29 21.31 6.45 8.83
C ALA A 29 20.36 7.50 8.20
N PRO A 30 20.09 7.45 6.89
CA PRO A 30 19.52 8.57 6.11
C PRO A 30 18.23 9.13 6.70
N GLY A 31 18.12 10.46 6.58
CA GLY A 31 17.09 11.31 7.18
C GLY A 31 15.67 11.06 6.67
N SER A 32 14.73 11.58 7.45
CA SER A 32 13.28 11.55 7.29
C SER A 32 12.81 11.80 5.85
N ARG A 33 12.06 10.84 5.30
CA ARG A 33 11.28 11.03 4.08
C ARG A 33 10.00 11.78 4.44
N GLY A 34 9.78 12.96 3.86
CA GLY A 34 8.46 13.60 3.83
C GLY A 34 8.19 14.78 4.76
N ASP A 35 9.20 15.50 5.25
CA ASP A 35 8.98 16.57 6.25
C ASP A 35 8.09 17.72 5.73
N CYS A 36 6.94 17.91 6.39
CA CYS A 36 6.27 19.21 6.53
C CYS A 36 6.93 19.94 7.72
N VAL A 37 7.53 21.10 7.47
CA VAL A 37 8.07 21.94 8.56
C VAL A 37 6.90 22.66 9.23
N GLU A 38 6.51 22.22 10.43
CA GLU A 38 5.44 22.85 11.21
C GLU A 38 5.90 24.17 11.86
N LEU A 39 5.11 25.23 11.70
CA LEU A 39 5.19 26.47 12.49
C LEU A 39 3.99 26.52 13.46
N PRO A 40 4.18 26.87 14.74
CA PRO A 40 3.15 26.69 15.76
C PRO A 40 2.06 27.78 15.68
N ARG A 41 0.79 27.38 15.70
CA ARG A 41 -0.34 28.26 16.07
C ARG A 41 -1.30 27.51 17.00
N SER A 42 -1.60 28.13 18.14
CA SER A 42 -2.43 27.59 19.22
C SER A 42 -3.80 28.28 19.28
N GLY A 43 -4.84 27.49 19.59
CA GLY A 43 -6.17 27.98 20.00
C GLY A 43 -7.13 26.81 20.23
N PRO A 44 -7.85 26.72 21.37
CA PRO A 44 -8.74 25.61 21.66
C PRO A 44 -10.16 25.89 21.12
N VAL A 45 -10.81 24.87 20.57
CA VAL A 45 -12.26 24.87 20.32
C VAL A 45 -12.82 23.57 20.89
N THR A 46 -13.71 23.70 21.87
CA THR A 46 -14.51 22.62 22.46
C THR A 46 -15.86 22.60 21.78
N ASP A 47 -16.38 21.42 21.40
CA ASP A 47 -17.81 21.25 21.11
C ASP A 47 -18.34 19.87 21.53
N ASP A 48 -19.58 19.94 22.01
CA ASP A 48 -20.40 18.96 22.71
C ASP A 48 -21.15 18.05 21.71
N LEU A 49 -21.25 16.75 21.99
CA LEU A 49 -21.85 15.74 21.11
C LEU A 49 -22.89 14.93 21.87
N THR A 50 -24.17 15.08 21.53
CA THR A 50 -25.19 14.06 21.86
C THR A 50 -26.17 13.80 20.73
N ALA A 51 -26.45 12.49 20.59
CA ALA A 51 -27.58 11.79 19.96
C ALA A 51 -27.62 11.65 18.42
N LEU A 52 -27.67 10.41 17.92
CA LEU A 52 -28.92 9.70 17.58
C LEU A 52 -28.68 8.32 16.94
N ASP A 53 -29.63 7.41 17.21
CA ASP A 53 -29.78 6.03 16.72
C ASP A 53 -30.34 5.91 15.29
N GLY A 54 -30.07 4.78 14.63
CA GLY A 54 -30.89 4.24 13.53
C GLY A 54 -30.11 3.47 12.45
N ASN A 55 -30.34 2.16 12.35
CA ASN A 55 -29.72 1.27 11.36
C ASN A 55 -30.80 0.59 10.50
N PRO A 56 -30.71 0.59 9.15
CA PRO A 56 -31.44 -0.35 8.32
C PRO A 56 -30.52 -1.47 7.81
N ALA A 57 -31.06 -2.70 7.83
CA ALA A 57 -30.41 -3.92 7.38
C ALA A 57 -30.34 -4.04 5.85
N ASN A 58 -29.28 -4.68 5.33
CA ASN A 58 -29.09 -4.97 3.91
C ASN A 58 -29.32 -6.46 3.59
N ASP A 59 -29.98 -6.71 2.46
CA ASP A 59 -30.33 -8.01 1.86
C ASP A 59 -29.42 -8.33 0.66
N LEU A 60 -29.11 -9.60 0.42
CA LEU A 60 -28.05 -10.10 -0.48
C LEU A 60 -28.62 -10.91 -1.65
N GLY A 61 -28.31 -10.52 -2.90
CA GLY A 61 -28.60 -11.28 -4.13
C GLY A 61 -27.57 -11.01 -5.25
N THR A 62 -27.07 -12.06 -5.91
CA THR A 62 -25.69 -12.16 -6.44
C THR A 62 -25.44 -11.83 -7.91
N SER A 63 -26.46 -11.65 -8.76
CA SER A 63 -26.28 -11.16 -10.14
C SER A 63 -26.68 -9.69 -10.27
N GLU A 64 -27.72 -9.28 -9.56
CA GLU A 64 -28.08 -7.88 -9.43
C GLU A 64 -27.08 -7.10 -8.57
N ALA A 65 -26.33 -7.71 -7.65
CA ALA A 65 -25.36 -6.98 -6.81
C ALA A 65 -24.19 -6.37 -7.59
N THR A 66 -23.69 -7.03 -8.63
CA THR A 66 -22.56 -6.53 -9.43
C THR A 66 -23.02 -5.39 -10.35
N ASP A 67 -24.17 -5.56 -11.00
CA ASP A 67 -24.80 -4.51 -11.81
C ASP A 67 -25.32 -3.35 -10.92
N ARG A 68 -25.83 -3.63 -9.71
CA ARG A 68 -26.20 -2.61 -8.71
C ARG A 68 -25.00 -1.89 -8.13
N ARG A 69 -23.82 -2.53 -8.01
CA ARG A 69 -22.56 -1.87 -7.57
C ARG A 69 -22.03 -0.93 -8.64
N ALA A 70 -22.11 -1.31 -9.92
CA ALA A 70 -21.83 -0.40 -11.03
C ALA A 70 -22.83 0.79 -11.06
N SER A 71 -24.11 0.56 -10.68
CA SER A 71 -25.12 1.62 -10.56
C SER A 71 -25.14 2.36 -9.21
N ALA A 72 -24.41 1.88 -8.20
CA ALA A 72 -24.33 2.49 -6.87
C ALA A 72 -23.33 3.65 -6.88
N GLY A 73 -23.51 4.60 -5.96
CA GLY A 73 -22.54 5.66 -5.74
C GLY A 73 -21.16 5.12 -5.37
N LEU A 74 -20.14 5.96 -5.48
CA LEU A 74 -18.78 5.66 -5.02
C LEU A 74 -18.82 5.27 -3.54
N GLU A 75 -18.30 4.08 -3.20
CA GLU A 75 -18.31 3.60 -1.81
C GLU A 75 -17.14 4.19 -1.00
N LEU A 76 -17.39 4.40 0.30
CA LEU A 76 -16.33 4.68 1.28
C LEU A 76 -15.92 3.39 1.99
N TRP A 77 -14.66 3.01 1.84
CA TRP A 77 -14.06 1.88 2.55
C TRP A 77 -13.09 2.39 3.63
N GLY A 78 -12.83 1.55 4.63
CA GLY A 78 -11.79 1.81 5.64
C GLY A 78 -10.71 0.73 5.63
N GLY A 79 -9.45 1.11 5.86
CA GLY A 79 -8.33 0.18 5.95
C GLY A 79 -7.63 0.26 7.31
N ILE A 80 -7.39 -0.89 7.93
CA ILE A 80 -6.56 -0.98 9.14
C ILE A 80 -5.15 -1.43 8.73
N GLU A 81 -4.15 -0.71 9.24
CA GLU A 81 -2.76 -1.11 9.03
C GLU A 81 -2.45 -2.36 9.86
N CYS A 82 -1.99 -3.41 9.18
CA CYS A 82 -1.91 -4.76 9.76
C CYS A 82 -0.65 -5.53 9.36
N THR A 83 0.37 -4.85 8.85
CA THR A 83 1.61 -5.49 8.42
C THR A 83 2.23 -6.32 9.51
N VAL A 84 2.57 -7.56 9.13
CA VAL A 84 3.46 -8.45 9.89
C VAL A 84 4.64 -8.75 9.00
N LEU A 85 5.84 -8.31 9.40
CA LEU A 85 7.03 -8.54 8.60
C LEU A 85 8.26 -8.79 9.47
N ARG A 86 9.28 -9.36 8.83
CA ARG A 86 10.58 -9.62 9.43
C ARG A 86 11.65 -8.68 8.86
N VAL A 87 12.44 -8.07 9.74
CA VAL A 87 13.64 -7.30 9.43
C VAL A 87 14.79 -7.88 10.26
N GLY A 88 15.77 -8.51 9.59
CA GLY A 88 16.76 -9.35 10.26
C GLY A 88 16.06 -10.43 11.09
N ASP A 89 16.37 -10.48 12.39
CA ASP A 89 15.72 -11.40 13.34
C ASP A 89 14.48 -10.80 14.03
N MET A 90 14.14 -9.54 13.74
CA MET A 90 13.04 -8.82 14.38
C MET A 90 11.74 -9.02 13.60
N TRP A 91 10.71 -9.50 14.30
CA TRP A 91 9.33 -9.48 13.82
C TRP A 91 8.61 -8.20 14.26
N ARG A 92 7.90 -7.60 13.31
CA ARG A 92 7.03 -6.43 13.49
C ARG A 92 5.59 -6.86 13.32
N ASP A 93 4.70 -6.22 14.05
CA ASP A 93 3.26 -6.50 14.02
C ASP A 93 2.47 -5.23 14.31
N GLN A 94 1.86 -4.66 13.27
CA GLN A 94 1.15 -3.39 13.37
C GLN A 94 -0.17 -3.50 14.13
N LEU A 95 -0.80 -4.67 14.19
CA LEU A 95 -2.00 -4.86 15.03
C LEU A 95 -1.67 -4.77 16.51
N ARG A 96 -0.51 -5.31 16.91
CA ARG A 96 -0.02 -5.21 18.29
C ARG A 96 0.53 -3.82 18.58
N GLU A 97 1.28 -3.23 17.66
CA GLU A 97 1.91 -1.91 17.85
C GLU A 97 0.90 -0.75 17.87
N SER A 98 -0.17 -0.82 17.06
CA SER A 98 -1.30 0.11 17.17
C SER A 98 -2.19 -0.15 18.40
N GLY A 99 -2.02 -1.31 19.05
CA GLY A 99 -2.84 -1.81 20.15
C GLY A 99 -4.20 -2.39 19.73
N HIS A 100 -4.54 -2.39 18.44
CA HIS A 100 -5.81 -2.93 17.93
C HIS A 100 -6.01 -4.41 18.31
N TYR A 101 -4.91 -5.18 18.36
CA TYR A 101 -4.93 -6.58 18.76
C TYR A 101 -5.67 -6.82 20.08
N HIS A 102 -5.59 -5.86 21.01
CA HIS A 102 -6.20 -5.92 22.35
C HIS A 102 -7.50 -5.11 22.48
N ARG A 103 -7.89 -4.31 21.48
CA ARG A 103 -9.02 -3.38 21.55
C ARG A 103 -10.07 -3.68 20.48
N ILE A 104 -11.01 -4.56 20.80
CA ILE A 104 -12.11 -4.88 19.89
C ILE A 104 -13.09 -3.70 19.70
N ASP A 105 -13.21 -2.82 20.70
CA ASP A 105 -14.09 -1.64 20.65
C ASP A 105 -13.73 -0.64 19.55
N ASP A 106 -12.51 -0.71 19.01
CA ASP A 106 -12.10 0.06 17.83
C ASP A 106 -13.07 -0.19 16.66
N LEU A 107 -13.60 -1.41 16.51
CA LEU A 107 -14.57 -1.75 15.45
C LEU A 107 -15.88 -0.99 15.59
N GLU A 108 -16.34 -0.74 16.81
CA GLU A 108 -17.54 0.04 17.06
C GLU A 108 -17.32 1.53 16.78
N ALA A 109 -16.14 2.06 17.09
CA ALA A 109 -15.76 3.42 16.71
C ALA A 109 -15.77 3.58 15.17
N VAL A 110 -15.24 2.60 14.45
CA VAL A 110 -15.26 2.58 12.98
C VAL A 110 -16.70 2.49 12.44
N ALA A 111 -17.54 1.60 12.98
CA ALA A 111 -18.93 1.46 12.57
C ALA A 111 -19.73 2.77 12.74
N ARG A 112 -19.50 3.51 13.84
CA ARG A 112 -20.19 4.79 14.12
C ARG A 112 -19.91 5.86 13.06
N LEU A 113 -18.75 5.84 12.41
CA LEU A 113 -18.43 6.77 11.32
C LEU A 113 -19.14 6.44 10.00
N GLY A 114 -19.85 5.31 9.91
CA GLY A 114 -20.64 4.92 8.74
C GLY A 114 -19.93 3.98 7.77
N PHE A 115 -18.74 3.49 8.08
CA PHE A 115 -18.06 2.49 7.26
C PHE A 115 -18.88 1.19 7.19
N ARG A 116 -19.16 0.71 5.98
CA ARG A 116 -19.86 -0.56 5.72
C ARG A 116 -18.95 -1.64 5.14
N THR A 117 -17.78 -1.25 4.64
CA THR A 117 -16.77 -2.17 4.10
C THR A 117 -15.42 -1.83 4.71
N LEU A 118 -14.71 -2.85 5.21
CA LEU A 118 -13.37 -2.70 5.77
C LEU A 118 -12.38 -3.67 5.13
N ARG A 119 -11.22 -3.16 4.70
CA ARG A 119 -10.04 -3.98 4.47
C ARG A 119 -9.52 -4.45 5.82
N TYR A 120 -9.75 -5.72 6.13
CA TYR A 120 -9.56 -6.27 7.46
C TYR A 120 -8.70 -7.55 7.44
N PRO A 121 -7.73 -7.68 8.35
CA PRO A 121 -6.80 -8.81 8.36
C PRO A 121 -7.45 -10.15 8.75
N VAL A 122 -7.05 -11.20 8.03
CA VAL A 122 -7.11 -12.60 8.45
C VAL A 122 -5.73 -13.22 8.20
N LEU A 123 -4.73 -12.65 8.89
CA LEU A 123 -3.31 -12.84 8.58
C LEU A 123 -2.86 -14.28 8.79
N TRP A 124 -2.17 -14.82 7.80
CA TRP A 124 -1.59 -16.17 7.86
C TRP A 124 -0.64 -16.31 9.05
N GLU A 125 0.17 -15.29 9.32
CA GLU A 125 1.13 -15.19 10.42
C GLU A 125 0.47 -15.25 11.79
N HIS A 126 -0.80 -14.83 11.92
CA HIS A 126 -1.53 -14.90 13.18
C HIS A 126 -2.28 -16.22 13.31
N VAL A 127 -2.83 -16.73 12.21
CA VAL A 127 -3.61 -17.96 12.22
C VAL A 127 -2.72 -19.18 12.42
N ALA A 128 -1.62 -19.30 11.67
CA ALA A 128 -0.78 -20.49 11.67
C ALA A 128 0.71 -20.09 11.67
N PRO A 129 1.23 -19.50 12.76
CA PRO A 129 2.60 -18.93 12.83
C PRO A 129 3.72 -19.97 12.73
N GLU A 130 3.55 -21.13 13.36
CA GLU A 130 4.65 -22.08 13.56
C GLU A 130 4.59 -23.28 12.61
N ARG A 131 3.39 -23.72 12.23
CA ARG A 131 3.18 -24.90 11.38
C ARG A 131 1.94 -24.79 10.49
N PRO A 132 1.99 -25.29 9.24
CA PRO A 132 0.81 -25.41 8.41
C PRO A 132 -0.30 -26.22 9.10
N GLY A 133 -1.52 -25.65 9.14
CA GLY A 133 -2.71 -26.34 9.64
C GLY A 133 -2.89 -26.36 11.16
N GLU A 134 -1.87 -26.01 11.95
CA GLU A 134 -2.01 -25.76 13.40
C GLU A 134 -2.60 -24.35 13.62
N CYS A 135 -3.88 -24.19 13.30
CA CYS A 135 -4.53 -22.88 13.26
C CYS A 135 -5.13 -22.43 14.61
N ASP A 136 -4.85 -21.19 15.02
CA ASP A 136 -5.57 -20.47 16.09
C ASP A 136 -6.51 -19.40 15.50
N TRP A 137 -7.80 -19.71 15.52
CA TRP A 137 -8.85 -18.83 15.00
C TRP A 137 -9.47 -17.92 16.05
N ARG A 138 -9.12 -18.04 17.35
CA ARG A 138 -9.88 -17.39 18.44
C ARG A 138 -9.99 -15.88 18.27
N TRP A 139 -8.87 -15.22 17.94
CA TRP A 139 -8.85 -13.77 17.69
C TRP A 139 -9.73 -13.41 16.49
N HIS A 140 -9.56 -14.10 15.36
CA HIS A 140 -10.29 -13.83 14.12
C HIS A 140 -11.79 -14.11 14.26
N ASP A 141 -12.17 -15.21 14.91
CA ASP A 141 -13.57 -15.58 15.18
C ASP A 141 -14.28 -14.47 15.96
N GLU A 142 -13.64 -13.92 17.00
CA GLU A 142 -14.19 -12.85 17.81
C GLU A 142 -14.39 -11.56 16.99
N ARG A 143 -13.38 -11.13 16.23
CA ARG A 143 -13.45 -9.86 15.48
C ARG A 143 -14.35 -9.96 14.25
N LEU A 144 -14.31 -11.06 13.50
CA LEU A 144 -15.16 -11.26 12.34
C LEU A 144 -16.63 -11.43 12.74
N ALA A 145 -16.93 -12.05 13.88
CA ALA A 145 -18.28 -12.06 14.44
C ALA A 145 -18.73 -10.63 14.78
N ARG A 146 -17.87 -9.84 15.43
CA ARG A 146 -18.17 -8.44 15.76
C ARG A 146 -18.40 -7.55 14.53
N LEU A 147 -17.59 -7.70 13.47
CA LEU A 147 -17.83 -6.99 12.20
C LEU A 147 -19.21 -7.30 11.63
N ARG A 148 -19.62 -8.57 11.66
CA ARG A 148 -20.93 -9.00 11.17
C ARG A 148 -22.08 -8.43 12.00
N GLU A 149 -21.95 -8.39 13.33
CA GLU A 149 -22.92 -7.73 14.22
C GLU A 149 -23.05 -6.23 13.93
N LEU A 150 -21.94 -5.57 13.61
CA LEU A 150 -21.89 -4.15 13.26
C LEU A 150 -22.35 -3.86 11.82
N GLY A 151 -22.66 -4.91 11.03
CA GLY A 151 -23.06 -4.76 9.63
C GLY A 151 -21.92 -4.28 8.73
N ILE A 152 -20.69 -4.66 9.04
CA ILE A 152 -19.49 -4.35 8.26
C ILE A 152 -19.07 -5.59 7.46
N THR A 153 -18.88 -5.40 6.16
CA THR A 153 -18.36 -6.42 5.24
C THR A 153 -16.83 -6.35 5.17
N PRO A 154 -16.10 -7.43 5.48
CA PRO A 154 -14.65 -7.43 5.34
C PRO A 154 -14.23 -7.71 3.89
N ILE A 155 -13.16 -7.04 3.47
CA ILE A 155 -12.25 -7.49 2.41
C ILE A 155 -11.07 -8.16 3.14
N ALA A 156 -11.02 -9.49 3.10
CA ALA A 156 -10.09 -10.26 3.94
C ALA A 156 -8.67 -10.27 3.35
N GLY A 157 -7.72 -9.73 4.10
CA GLY A 157 -6.28 -9.76 3.77
C GLY A 157 -5.57 -10.96 4.39
N LEU A 158 -4.83 -11.76 3.60
CA LEU A 158 -4.13 -12.95 4.12
C LEU A 158 -2.65 -12.71 4.43
N VAL A 159 -1.98 -11.91 3.60
CA VAL A 159 -0.59 -11.46 3.80
C VAL A 159 -0.55 -9.97 3.45
N HIS A 160 -0.10 -9.14 4.39
CA HIS A 160 -0.02 -7.68 4.21
C HIS A 160 1.43 -7.25 4.36
N HIS A 161 2.15 -7.20 3.22
CA HIS A 161 3.61 -7.20 3.20
C HIS A 161 4.21 -8.39 3.98
N GLY A 162 5.54 -8.39 4.17
CA GLY A 162 6.22 -9.46 4.86
C GLY A 162 6.37 -10.72 3.99
N GLY A 163 6.58 -11.87 4.63
CA GLY A 163 6.91 -13.12 3.94
C GLY A 163 6.12 -14.33 4.41
N GLY A 164 4.99 -14.13 5.08
CA GLY A 164 4.25 -15.23 5.70
C GLY A 164 4.85 -15.67 7.05
N PRO A 165 4.36 -16.80 7.59
CA PRO A 165 4.74 -17.32 8.90
C PRO A 165 6.16 -17.87 8.96
N HIS A 166 6.61 -18.30 10.14
CA HIS A 166 8.02 -18.58 10.43
C HIS A 166 8.64 -19.72 9.60
N TYR A 167 7.82 -20.63 9.07
CA TYR A 167 8.26 -21.82 8.33
C TYR A 167 8.37 -21.62 6.82
N THR A 168 8.09 -20.42 6.30
CA THR A 168 8.19 -20.11 4.88
C THR A 168 8.72 -18.68 4.69
N ASN A 169 8.91 -18.26 3.44
CA ASN A 169 9.29 -16.89 3.09
C ASN A 169 9.04 -16.62 1.59
N LEU A 170 9.22 -15.37 1.17
CA LEU A 170 9.00 -14.94 -0.21
C LEU A 170 9.83 -15.66 -1.28
N LEU A 171 10.98 -16.25 -0.93
CA LEU A 171 11.81 -17.04 -1.86
C LEU A 171 11.50 -18.55 -1.81
N ASP A 172 10.71 -19.00 -0.84
CA ASP A 172 10.33 -20.40 -0.73
C ASP A 172 9.47 -20.79 -1.95
N PRO A 173 9.89 -21.77 -2.77
CA PRO A 173 9.10 -22.22 -3.91
C PRO A 173 7.73 -22.78 -3.51
N ASP A 174 7.55 -23.22 -2.26
CA ASP A 174 6.29 -23.73 -1.74
C ASP A 174 5.38 -22.61 -1.18
N PHE A 175 5.86 -21.37 -1.02
CA PHE A 175 5.06 -20.23 -0.55
C PHE A 175 3.70 -20.10 -1.27
N PRO A 176 3.61 -20.19 -2.61
CA PRO A 176 2.34 -20.10 -3.32
C PRO A 176 1.33 -21.19 -2.93
N VAL A 177 1.81 -22.42 -2.75
CA VAL A 177 0.97 -23.58 -2.43
C VAL A 177 0.54 -23.52 -0.96
N LEU A 178 1.47 -23.17 -0.06
CA LEU A 178 1.20 -23.02 1.37
C LEU A 178 0.17 -21.91 1.64
N LEU A 179 0.29 -20.76 0.95
CA LEU A 179 -0.72 -19.70 1.05
C LEU A 179 -2.08 -20.17 0.52
N ALA A 180 -2.11 -20.92 -0.59
CA ALA A 180 -3.35 -21.44 -1.14
C ALA A 180 -4.06 -22.43 -0.19
N GLU A 181 -3.31 -23.29 0.50
CA GLU A 181 -3.86 -24.16 1.54
C GLU A 181 -4.45 -23.34 2.69
N GLN A 182 -3.73 -22.32 3.16
CA GLN A 182 -4.22 -21.44 4.20
C GLN A 182 -5.48 -20.70 3.75
N ALA A 183 -5.49 -20.16 2.53
CA ALA A 183 -6.64 -19.49 1.94
C ALA A 183 -7.88 -20.41 1.89
N ALA A 184 -7.71 -21.68 1.52
CA ALA A 184 -8.78 -22.67 1.56
C ALA A 184 -9.30 -22.92 2.98
N ARG A 185 -8.42 -22.99 3.99
CA ARG A 185 -8.83 -23.12 5.41
C ARG A 185 -9.64 -21.89 5.85
N THR A 186 -9.17 -20.69 5.53
CA THR A 186 -9.86 -19.43 5.83
C THR A 186 -11.23 -19.36 5.15
N ALA A 187 -11.33 -19.68 3.86
CA ALA A 187 -12.59 -19.66 3.10
C ALA A 187 -13.61 -20.67 3.65
N ARG A 188 -13.19 -21.88 4.04
CA ARG A 188 -14.08 -22.86 4.69
C ARG A 188 -14.57 -22.39 6.06
N ARG A 189 -13.73 -21.68 6.82
CA ARG A 189 -14.07 -21.15 8.14
C ARG A 189 -15.06 -19.99 8.04
N TYR A 190 -14.89 -19.12 7.05
CA TYR A 190 -15.68 -17.91 6.84
C TYR A 190 -16.28 -17.85 5.41
N PRO A 191 -17.19 -18.78 5.05
CA PRO A 191 -17.73 -18.89 3.68
C PRO A 191 -18.62 -17.71 3.25
N TRP A 192 -18.90 -16.79 4.18
CA TRP A 192 -19.69 -15.58 3.95
C TRP A 192 -18.85 -14.40 3.45
N ILE A 193 -17.52 -14.46 3.54
CA ILE A 193 -16.62 -13.40 3.05
C ILE A 193 -16.50 -13.51 1.52
N LYS A 194 -16.84 -12.42 0.82
CA LYS A 194 -16.84 -12.39 -0.65
C LYS A 194 -15.64 -11.73 -1.27
N SER A 195 -14.99 -10.79 -0.58
CA SER A 195 -13.88 -10.01 -1.15
C SER A 195 -12.57 -10.37 -0.45
N TRP A 196 -11.51 -10.57 -1.22
CA TRP A 196 -10.24 -11.11 -0.72
C TRP A 196 -9.04 -10.37 -1.31
N THR A 197 -8.03 -10.11 -0.48
CA THR A 197 -6.71 -9.64 -0.88
C THR A 197 -5.68 -10.67 -0.37
N PRO A 198 -5.36 -11.73 -1.14
CA PRO A 198 -4.42 -12.74 -0.66
C PRO A 198 -3.04 -12.17 -0.32
N VAL A 199 -2.51 -11.30 -1.18
CA VAL A 199 -1.22 -10.61 -0.98
C VAL A 199 -1.40 -9.13 -1.29
N ASN A 200 -1.07 -8.26 -0.33
CA ASN A 200 -1.05 -6.80 -0.51
C ASN A 200 0.24 -6.36 -1.23
N GLU A 201 0.10 -5.53 -2.27
CA GLU A 201 1.21 -4.93 -3.03
C GLU A 201 2.40 -5.88 -3.32
N PRO A 202 2.20 -6.92 -4.16
CA PRO A 202 3.29 -7.83 -4.54
C PRO A 202 4.53 -7.11 -5.08
N LEU A 203 4.35 -6.07 -5.93
CA LEU A 203 5.50 -5.38 -6.52
C LEU A 203 6.27 -4.57 -5.48
N THR A 204 5.58 -3.79 -4.64
CA THR A 204 6.21 -3.04 -3.55
C THR A 204 6.97 -3.96 -2.61
N THR A 205 6.33 -5.06 -2.18
CA THR A 205 6.93 -6.03 -1.27
C THR A 205 8.17 -6.67 -1.88
N ALA A 206 8.09 -7.14 -3.13
CA ALA A 206 9.23 -7.68 -3.86
C ALA A 206 10.38 -6.67 -3.99
N ARG A 207 10.10 -5.39 -4.24
CA ARG A 207 11.13 -4.34 -4.33
C ARG A 207 11.83 -4.16 -2.98
N PHE A 208 11.09 -3.99 -1.90
CA PHE A 208 11.68 -3.79 -0.57
C PHE A 208 12.41 -5.03 -0.05
N SER A 209 11.94 -6.23 -0.36
CA SER A 209 12.53 -7.49 0.11
C SER A 209 13.66 -8.02 -0.78
N GLY A 210 13.61 -7.78 -2.09
CA GLY A 210 14.50 -8.42 -3.07
C GLY A 210 15.42 -7.48 -3.85
N LEU A 211 15.02 -6.21 -4.03
CA LEU A 211 15.82 -5.22 -4.77
C LEU A 211 16.57 -4.26 -3.84
N TYR A 212 15.92 -3.82 -2.75
CA TYR A 212 16.46 -2.82 -1.82
C TYR A 212 16.97 -3.41 -0.50
N GLY A 213 16.66 -4.67 -0.23
CA GLY A 213 17.15 -5.38 0.95
C GLY A 213 16.65 -4.84 2.29
N HIS A 214 15.55 -4.08 2.33
CA HIS A 214 15.00 -3.50 3.56
C HIS A 214 14.28 -4.55 4.42
N TRP A 215 13.55 -5.45 3.77
CA TRP A 215 12.75 -6.49 4.44
C TRP A 215 13.31 -7.87 4.13
N PHE A 216 13.00 -8.85 4.96
CA PHE A 216 13.38 -10.24 4.72
C PHE A 216 12.89 -10.71 3.32
N PRO A 217 13.68 -11.47 2.53
CA PRO A 217 14.98 -12.09 2.84
C PRO A 217 16.21 -11.21 2.62
N HIS A 218 16.06 -9.88 2.47
CA HIS A 218 17.14 -8.93 2.26
C HIS A 218 17.95 -9.15 0.97
N GLY A 219 17.26 -9.53 -0.11
CA GLY A 219 17.85 -9.54 -1.44
C GLY A 219 18.21 -8.14 -1.91
N THR A 220 19.22 -8.05 -2.77
CA THR A 220 19.76 -6.78 -3.29
C THR A 220 19.99 -6.82 -4.80
N ASP A 221 19.29 -7.71 -5.50
CA ASP A 221 19.43 -7.87 -6.94
C ASP A 221 18.10 -8.17 -7.65
N GLU A 222 18.10 -7.93 -8.96
CA GLU A 222 16.91 -8.07 -9.80
C GLU A 222 16.41 -9.51 -9.89
N ALA A 223 17.29 -10.51 -9.86
CA ALA A 223 16.88 -11.90 -9.97
C ALA A 223 16.10 -12.34 -8.72
N ILE A 224 16.57 -11.96 -7.53
CA ILE A 224 15.86 -12.21 -6.27
C ILE A 224 14.51 -11.46 -6.27
N PHE A 225 14.50 -10.18 -6.63
CA PHE A 225 13.27 -9.38 -6.77
C PHE A 225 12.24 -10.06 -7.68
N LEU A 226 12.63 -10.45 -8.89
CA LEU A 226 11.73 -11.08 -9.86
C LEU A 226 11.25 -12.46 -9.40
N ARG A 227 12.08 -13.20 -8.68
CA ARG A 227 11.69 -14.50 -8.11
C ARG A 227 10.65 -14.34 -7.00
N ILE A 228 10.84 -13.37 -6.12
CA ILE A 228 9.87 -13.02 -5.07
C ILE A 228 8.54 -12.60 -5.70
N LEU A 229 8.58 -11.66 -6.65
CA LEU A 229 7.39 -11.16 -7.34
C LEU A 229 6.59 -12.30 -8.00
N ALA A 230 7.28 -13.22 -8.68
CA ALA A 230 6.64 -14.37 -9.28
C ALA A 230 6.01 -15.31 -8.25
N ASN A 231 6.65 -15.53 -7.10
CA ASN A 231 6.05 -16.31 -6.01
C ASN A 231 4.79 -15.64 -5.46
N GLU A 232 4.85 -14.33 -5.19
CA GLU A 232 3.69 -13.57 -4.67
C GLU A 232 2.51 -13.58 -5.65
N CYS A 233 2.75 -13.29 -6.94
CA CYS A 233 1.69 -13.33 -7.96
C CYS A 233 1.10 -14.75 -8.12
N ARG A 234 1.93 -15.80 -8.07
CA ARG A 234 1.43 -17.18 -8.09
C ARG A 234 0.63 -17.49 -6.82
N ALA A 235 1.05 -16.98 -5.67
CA ALA A 235 0.35 -17.17 -4.41
C ALA A 235 -1.06 -16.54 -4.45
N VAL A 236 -1.20 -15.34 -5.02
CA VAL A 236 -2.52 -14.72 -5.29
C VAL A 236 -3.38 -15.63 -6.16
N LEU A 237 -2.85 -16.07 -7.31
CA LEU A 237 -3.58 -16.91 -8.26
C LEU A 237 -4.06 -18.22 -7.62
N LEU A 238 -3.16 -18.93 -6.94
CA LEU A 238 -3.47 -20.22 -6.31
C LEU A 238 -4.41 -20.04 -5.11
N ALA A 239 -4.24 -18.99 -4.31
CA ALA A 239 -5.15 -18.67 -3.22
C ALA A 239 -6.56 -18.39 -3.73
N MET A 240 -6.72 -17.59 -4.79
CA MET A 240 -8.04 -17.31 -5.36
C MET A 240 -8.70 -18.56 -5.95
N ARG A 241 -7.94 -19.42 -6.65
CA ARG A 241 -8.46 -20.72 -7.12
C ARG A 241 -8.95 -21.58 -5.95
N ALA A 242 -8.19 -21.63 -4.86
CA ALA A 242 -8.54 -22.40 -3.67
C ALA A 242 -9.76 -21.82 -2.92
N ILE A 243 -9.86 -20.50 -2.81
CA ILE A 243 -11.02 -19.80 -2.24
C ILE A 243 -12.26 -20.08 -3.09
N ARG A 244 -12.15 -19.97 -4.43
CA ARG A 244 -13.28 -20.14 -5.36
C ARG A 244 -13.81 -21.57 -5.44
N GLN A 245 -13.04 -22.57 -5.05
CA GLN A 245 -13.55 -23.93 -4.83
C GLN A 245 -14.58 -24.00 -3.69
N VAL A 246 -14.51 -23.09 -2.72
CA VAL A 246 -15.41 -23.01 -1.57
C VAL A 246 -16.47 -21.93 -1.77
N ILE A 247 -16.09 -20.80 -2.36
CA ILE A 247 -16.91 -19.60 -2.56
C ILE A 247 -16.82 -19.20 -4.05
N PRO A 248 -17.62 -19.82 -4.94
CA PRO A 248 -17.45 -19.69 -6.39
C PRO A 248 -17.49 -18.25 -6.94
N ASP A 249 -18.17 -17.35 -6.25
CA ASP A 249 -18.33 -15.93 -6.58
C ASP A 249 -17.35 -15.02 -5.83
N ALA A 250 -16.28 -15.56 -5.22
CA ALA A 250 -15.30 -14.76 -4.51
C ALA A 250 -14.56 -13.77 -5.44
N GLU A 251 -14.55 -12.51 -5.02
CA GLU A 251 -13.93 -11.38 -5.69
C GLU A 251 -12.49 -11.17 -5.20
N LEU A 252 -11.55 -11.11 -6.16
CA LEU A 252 -10.18 -10.68 -5.89
C LEU A 252 -10.14 -9.15 -5.86
N VAL A 253 -9.73 -8.57 -4.73
CA VAL A 253 -9.35 -7.15 -4.63
C VAL A 253 -7.82 -7.10 -4.59
N GLN A 254 -7.19 -6.99 -5.76
CA GLN A 254 -5.74 -6.97 -5.87
C GLN A 254 -5.22 -5.55 -5.71
N THR A 255 -4.32 -5.32 -4.76
CA THR A 255 -3.75 -3.99 -4.49
C THR A 255 -2.34 -3.86 -5.05
N GLU A 256 -1.98 -2.65 -5.48
CA GLU A 256 -0.61 -2.27 -5.82
C GLU A 256 -0.37 -0.77 -5.61
N ASP A 257 0.88 -0.38 -5.32
CA ASP A 257 1.28 1.03 -5.30
C ASP A 257 1.24 1.64 -6.71
N LEU A 258 0.62 2.81 -6.84
CA LEU A 258 0.43 3.52 -8.09
C LEU A 258 1.39 4.71 -8.23
N GLY A 259 2.65 4.43 -8.54
CA GLY A 259 3.66 5.48 -8.75
C GLY A 259 3.81 5.94 -10.20
N ARG A 260 4.65 6.95 -10.44
CA ARG A 260 5.25 7.26 -11.75
C ARG A 260 6.63 7.86 -11.54
N THR A 261 7.59 7.47 -12.38
CA THR A 261 8.93 8.05 -12.39
C THR A 261 9.07 9.05 -13.53
N PHE A 262 9.41 10.27 -13.19
CA PHE A 262 9.81 11.34 -14.10
C PHE A 262 11.33 11.46 -14.11
N SER A 263 11.90 12.18 -15.07
CA SER A 263 13.34 12.41 -15.07
C SER A 263 13.78 13.59 -15.93
N THR A 264 15.04 13.98 -15.73
CA THR A 264 15.78 14.76 -16.73
C THR A 264 15.98 13.97 -18.03
N PRO A 265 16.16 14.63 -19.19
CA PRO A 265 16.30 13.94 -20.48
C PRO A 265 17.38 12.85 -20.53
N LEU A 266 18.49 13.03 -19.81
CA LEU A 266 19.60 12.06 -19.75
C LEU A 266 19.14 10.71 -19.15
N LEU A 267 18.22 10.76 -18.19
CA LEU A 267 17.73 9.59 -17.45
C LEU A 267 16.35 9.13 -17.96
N ALA A 268 15.94 9.52 -19.16
CA ALA A 268 14.67 9.13 -19.75
C ALA A 268 14.55 7.59 -19.89
N TYR A 269 15.67 6.90 -20.17
CA TYR A 269 15.69 5.44 -20.28
C TYR A 269 15.35 4.75 -18.94
N GLN A 270 15.92 5.24 -17.82
CA GLN A 270 15.65 4.67 -16.51
C GLN A 270 14.21 4.94 -16.08
N ALA A 271 13.72 6.17 -16.30
CA ALA A 271 12.33 6.48 -16.02
C ALA A 271 11.36 5.61 -16.85
N ALA A 272 11.70 5.28 -18.11
CA ALA A 272 10.92 4.35 -18.92
C ALA A 272 10.91 2.93 -18.33
N ASP A 273 12.06 2.40 -17.92
CA ASP A 273 12.16 1.07 -17.28
C ASP A 273 11.33 1.00 -15.98
N GLU A 274 11.42 2.03 -15.13
CA GLU A 274 10.63 2.14 -13.90
C GLU A 274 9.12 2.22 -14.17
N ASN A 275 8.72 3.00 -15.18
CA ASN A 275 7.32 3.18 -15.56
C ASN A 275 6.73 1.95 -16.26
N GLU A 276 7.57 1.07 -16.80
CA GLU A 276 7.16 -0.26 -17.25
C GLU A 276 7.06 -1.21 -16.05
N ARG A 277 8.07 -1.24 -15.16
CA ARG A 277 8.11 -2.11 -13.98
C ARG A 277 6.91 -1.92 -13.06
N ARG A 278 6.45 -0.68 -12.84
CA ARG A 278 5.33 -0.37 -11.93
C ARG A 278 4.02 -1.13 -12.22
N TRP A 279 3.88 -1.69 -13.43
CA TRP A 279 2.69 -2.45 -13.82
C TRP A 279 2.85 -3.97 -13.68
N LEU A 280 4.07 -4.45 -13.41
CA LEU A 280 4.46 -5.84 -13.64
C LEU A 280 3.61 -6.86 -12.85
N SER A 281 3.33 -6.61 -11.57
CA SER A 281 2.48 -7.50 -10.76
C SER A 281 1.05 -7.60 -11.31
N LEU A 282 0.46 -6.47 -11.69
CA LEU A 282 -0.87 -6.40 -12.28
C LEU A 282 -0.89 -7.03 -13.67
N ASP A 283 0.13 -6.83 -14.49
CA ASP A 283 0.25 -7.48 -15.80
C ASP A 283 0.35 -9.01 -15.68
N MET A 284 1.06 -9.50 -14.66
CA MET A 284 1.13 -10.93 -14.33
C MET A 284 -0.25 -11.49 -13.92
N LEU A 285 -1.00 -10.75 -13.09
CA LEU A 285 -2.29 -11.20 -12.56
C LEU A 285 -3.47 -11.01 -13.52
N THR A 286 -3.32 -10.12 -14.51
CA THR A 286 -4.32 -9.82 -15.54
C THR A 286 -3.97 -10.43 -16.90
N GLY A 287 -3.00 -11.35 -16.95
CA GLY A 287 -2.67 -12.11 -18.15
C GLY A 287 -2.06 -11.27 -19.29
N ARG A 288 -1.66 -10.03 -19.00
CA ARG A 288 -1.04 -9.09 -19.94
C ARG A 288 0.46 -9.30 -20.08
N LEU A 289 1.08 -10.06 -19.17
CA LEU A 289 2.43 -10.58 -19.33
C LEU A 289 2.44 -11.70 -20.39
N ASP A 290 2.66 -11.33 -21.66
CA ASP A 290 2.87 -12.27 -22.76
C ASP A 290 4.36 -12.50 -23.07
N ARG A 291 4.65 -13.29 -24.11
CA ARG A 291 6.01 -13.68 -24.50
C ARG A 291 6.80 -12.55 -25.16
N ASP A 292 6.12 -11.53 -25.67
CA ASP A 292 6.71 -10.36 -26.30
C ASP A 292 6.90 -9.22 -25.29
N HIS A 293 6.38 -9.37 -24.07
CA HIS A 293 6.55 -8.43 -22.97
C HIS A 293 8.04 -8.25 -22.62
N PRO A 294 8.57 -7.02 -22.46
CA PRO A 294 10.01 -6.80 -22.27
C PRO A 294 10.58 -7.42 -20.98
N TRP A 295 9.74 -7.62 -19.96
CA TRP A 295 10.11 -8.32 -18.72
C TRP A 295 10.13 -9.86 -18.83
N TRP A 296 9.53 -10.45 -19.87
CA TRP A 296 9.51 -11.91 -20.04
C TRP A 296 10.91 -12.55 -20.04
N PRO A 297 11.89 -12.09 -20.86
CA PRO A 297 13.24 -12.64 -20.83
C PRO A 297 13.97 -12.42 -19.49
N ARG A 298 13.68 -11.31 -18.79
CA ARG A 298 14.28 -11.01 -17.46
C ARG A 298 13.76 -11.98 -16.40
N LEU A 299 12.46 -12.27 -16.40
CA LEU A 299 11.85 -13.28 -15.53
C LEU A 299 12.45 -14.68 -15.77
N LEU A 300 12.62 -15.08 -17.04
CA LEU A 300 13.30 -16.34 -17.36
C LEU A 300 14.75 -16.37 -16.87
N ALA A 301 15.49 -15.27 -17.05
CA ALA A 301 16.87 -15.15 -16.59
C ALA A 301 16.98 -15.19 -15.05
N ALA A 302 15.97 -14.68 -14.34
CA ALA A 302 15.83 -14.75 -12.89
C ALA A 302 15.42 -16.13 -12.35
N GLY A 303 15.25 -17.13 -13.24
CA GLY A 303 14.87 -18.49 -12.85
C GLY A 303 13.36 -18.69 -12.67
N VAL A 304 12.52 -17.75 -13.12
CA VAL A 304 11.08 -18.01 -13.25
C VAL A 304 10.87 -18.92 -14.45
N THR A 305 10.32 -20.10 -14.20
CA THR A 305 10.21 -21.11 -15.25
C THR A 305 9.11 -20.74 -16.24
N LYS A 306 9.23 -21.22 -17.49
CA LYS A 306 8.17 -21.05 -18.50
C LYS A 306 6.82 -21.58 -18.02
N ALA A 307 6.81 -22.69 -17.27
CA ALA A 307 5.59 -23.29 -16.73
C ALA A 307 4.90 -22.35 -15.72
N GLU A 308 5.67 -21.69 -14.86
CA GLU A 308 5.16 -20.69 -13.91
C GLU A 308 4.59 -19.46 -14.63
N LEU A 309 5.28 -18.97 -15.66
CA LEU A 309 4.79 -17.84 -16.46
C LEU A 309 3.54 -18.20 -17.26
N ASP A 310 3.50 -19.40 -17.86
CA ASP A 310 2.31 -19.89 -18.58
C ASP A 310 1.13 -20.11 -17.59
N GLU A 311 1.37 -20.49 -16.33
CA GLU A 311 0.34 -20.59 -15.28
C GLU A 311 -0.28 -19.22 -14.93
N LEU A 312 0.54 -18.18 -14.78
CA LEU A 312 0.07 -16.81 -14.54
C LEU A 312 -0.70 -16.25 -15.74
N ARG A 313 -0.21 -16.51 -16.96
CA ARG A 313 -0.86 -16.08 -18.20
C ARG A 313 -2.24 -16.70 -18.41
N ALA A 314 -2.49 -17.89 -17.86
CA ALA A 314 -3.80 -18.53 -17.93
C ALA A 314 -4.88 -17.74 -17.17
N MET A 315 -4.49 -16.80 -16.30
CA MET A 315 -5.36 -16.00 -15.43
C MET A 315 -6.31 -16.84 -14.56
N ASP A 316 -7.07 -16.14 -13.71
CA ASP A 316 -8.31 -16.64 -13.14
C ASP A 316 -9.42 -15.62 -13.39
N ALA A 317 -10.24 -15.88 -14.39
CA ALA A 317 -11.26 -14.96 -14.94
C ALA A 317 -12.45 -14.68 -14.01
N GLY A 318 -12.42 -15.13 -12.75
CA GLY A 318 -13.45 -14.78 -11.78
C GLY A 318 -13.47 -13.29 -11.40
N PRO A 319 -14.46 -12.85 -10.59
CA PRO A 319 -14.65 -11.43 -10.27
C PRO A 319 -13.39 -10.77 -9.69
N MET A 320 -13.05 -9.57 -10.17
CA MET A 320 -11.85 -8.84 -9.76
C MET A 320 -12.08 -7.33 -9.68
N VAL A 321 -11.40 -6.69 -8.74
CA VAL A 321 -11.21 -5.24 -8.64
C VAL A 321 -9.71 -4.98 -8.51
N ILE A 322 -9.18 -4.05 -9.32
CA ILE A 322 -7.82 -3.54 -9.14
C ILE A 322 -7.86 -2.37 -8.17
N GLY A 323 -7.20 -2.55 -7.03
CA GLY A 323 -6.99 -1.56 -6.00
C GLY A 323 -5.70 -0.79 -6.21
N PHE A 324 -5.77 0.53 -6.08
CA PHE A 324 -4.61 1.41 -6.12
C PHE A 324 -4.35 1.99 -4.74
N ASN A 325 -3.15 1.72 -4.25
CA ASN A 325 -2.56 2.39 -3.10
C ASN A 325 -1.75 3.56 -3.66
N TYR A 326 -1.92 4.76 -3.13
CA TYR A 326 -1.19 5.90 -3.65
C TYR A 326 -0.87 6.91 -2.58
N TYR A 327 0.43 7.19 -2.51
CA TYR A 327 1.04 8.10 -1.57
C TYR A 327 1.66 9.26 -2.33
N ILE A 328 1.76 10.39 -1.64
CA ILE A 328 2.41 11.57 -2.18
C ILE A 328 3.86 11.32 -2.65
N THR A 329 4.52 10.31 -2.06
CA THR A 329 5.89 9.91 -2.35
C THR A 329 6.00 8.80 -3.40
N SER A 330 4.87 8.23 -3.88
CA SER A 330 4.84 7.18 -4.91
C SER A 330 5.34 7.70 -6.27
N GLU A 331 5.24 9.01 -6.52
CA GLU A 331 5.81 9.63 -7.71
C GLU A 331 7.23 10.13 -7.46
N ARG A 332 8.15 9.73 -8.34
CA ARG A 332 9.58 9.98 -8.22
C ARG A 332 10.10 10.83 -9.37
N PHE A 333 11.19 11.55 -9.17
CA PHE A 333 11.90 12.29 -10.20
C PHE A 333 13.39 11.95 -10.13
N LEU A 334 13.96 11.51 -11.26
CA LEU A 334 15.39 11.18 -11.38
C LEU A 334 16.17 12.33 -12.02
N ASP A 335 17.16 12.84 -11.29
CA ASP A 335 18.00 13.96 -11.74
C ASP A 335 19.49 13.59 -11.72
N HIS A 336 20.18 13.73 -12.85
CA HIS A 336 21.61 13.46 -12.95
C HIS A 336 22.47 14.52 -12.25
N ARG A 337 21.91 15.69 -11.92
CA ARG A 337 22.60 16.83 -11.30
C ARG A 337 22.69 16.67 -9.78
N LEU A 338 23.48 15.70 -9.32
CA LEU A 338 23.63 15.35 -7.89
C LEU A 338 23.90 16.55 -6.97
N ALA A 339 24.70 17.53 -7.42
CA ALA A 339 25.08 18.69 -6.61
C ALA A 339 23.90 19.58 -6.20
N LEU A 340 22.73 19.46 -6.84
CA LEU A 340 21.52 20.19 -6.47
C LEU A 340 20.81 19.60 -5.25
N TYR A 341 21.10 18.35 -4.89
CA TYR A 341 20.34 17.57 -3.92
C TYR A 341 21.22 17.08 -2.77
N PRO A 342 20.65 16.89 -1.55
CA PRO A 342 21.36 16.28 -0.44
C PRO A 342 21.86 14.87 -0.74
N GLY A 343 23.00 14.50 -0.16
CA GLY A 343 23.65 13.20 -0.43
C GLY A 343 22.80 11.96 -0.10
N HIS A 344 21.87 12.06 0.85
CA HIS A 344 20.96 10.94 1.19
C HIS A 344 19.91 10.66 0.11
N MET A 345 19.76 11.53 -0.89
CA MET A 345 18.90 11.33 -2.08
C MET A 345 19.68 10.78 -3.27
N HIS A 346 21.02 10.67 -3.17
CA HIS A 346 21.85 10.19 -4.26
C HIS A 346 21.79 8.67 -4.34
N GLY A 347 21.72 8.15 -5.55
CA GLY A 347 21.71 6.73 -5.87
C GLY A 347 22.19 6.50 -7.30
N GLY A 348 21.78 5.38 -7.88
CA GLY A 348 22.10 5.04 -9.26
C GLY A 348 21.61 3.64 -9.63
N ASN A 349 21.74 3.32 -10.91
CA ASN A 349 21.38 2.00 -11.47
C ASN A 349 22.62 1.20 -11.91
N GLY A 350 23.82 1.64 -11.52
CA GLY A 350 25.10 1.07 -11.97
C GLY A 350 25.58 1.56 -13.34
N LEU A 351 24.75 2.29 -14.10
CA LEU A 351 25.11 2.96 -15.35
C LEU A 351 25.34 4.45 -15.12
N ASP A 352 24.35 5.12 -14.52
CA ASP A 352 24.39 6.53 -14.16
C ASP A 352 24.14 6.69 -12.66
N ALA A 353 24.79 7.69 -12.07
CA ALA A 353 24.48 8.18 -10.74
C ALA A 353 23.46 9.32 -10.84
N TYR A 354 22.45 9.31 -9.97
CA TYR A 354 21.37 10.30 -9.99
C TYR A 354 20.74 10.49 -8.62
N ALA A 355 20.11 11.64 -8.42
CA ALA A 355 19.26 11.90 -7.27
C ALA A 355 17.85 11.35 -7.54
N ASP A 356 17.31 10.61 -6.58
CA ASP A 356 15.93 10.11 -6.60
C ASP A 356 15.12 10.93 -5.59
N ILE A 357 14.18 11.73 -6.09
CA ILE A 357 13.45 12.75 -5.33
C ILE A 357 11.94 12.49 -5.40
N GLU A 358 11.18 12.85 -4.35
CA GLU A 358 9.72 12.91 -4.48
C GLU A 358 9.34 13.90 -5.59
N ALA A 359 8.57 13.47 -6.60
CA ALA A 359 8.14 14.34 -7.69
C ALA A 359 7.33 15.55 -7.20
N ALA A 360 6.61 15.40 -6.07
CA ALA A 360 5.91 16.49 -5.40
C ALA A 360 6.83 17.67 -5.02
N ARG A 361 8.14 17.43 -4.84
CA ARG A 361 9.15 18.42 -4.46
C ARG A 361 9.98 18.94 -5.63
N VAL A 362 9.61 18.61 -6.87
CA VAL A 362 10.32 19.05 -8.08
C VAL A 362 9.40 19.92 -8.94
N PRO A 363 9.88 21.07 -9.47
CA PRO A 363 9.13 21.82 -10.47
C PRO A 363 9.14 21.04 -11.80
N LEU A 364 8.09 20.25 -12.03
CA LEU A 364 7.95 19.45 -13.25
C LEU A 364 7.64 20.30 -14.48
N GLN A 365 7.85 19.72 -15.66
CA GLN A 365 7.49 20.37 -16.92
C GLN A 365 5.96 20.57 -17.01
N PRO A 366 5.47 21.58 -17.73
CA PRO A 366 4.03 21.87 -17.79
C PRO A 366 3.14 20.71 -18.25
N GLN A 367 3.66 19.81 -19.10
CA GLN A 367 2.95 18.60 -19.56
C GLN A 367 2.90 17.47 -18.51
N ASP A 368 3.80 17.49 -17.54
CA ASP A 368 3.90 16.47 -16.51
C ASP A 368 2.97 16.83 -15.35
N ARG A 369 2.05 15.91 -15.03
CA ARG A 369 1.07 16.08 -13.96
C ARG A 369 1.25 15.02 -12.89
N THR A 370 1.24 15.45 -11.63
CA THR A 370 1.23 14.61 -10.42
C THR A 370 -0.14 14.64 -9.74
N GLY A 371 -0.36 13.66 -8.87
CA GLY A 371 -1.59 13.53 -8.07
C GLY A 371 -2.52 12.42 -8.54
N TRP A 372 -3.63 12.26 -7.81
CA TRP A 372 -4.61 11.21 -7.98
C TRP A 372 -5.15 11.07 -9.41
N GLU A 373 -5.72 12.12 -9.98
CA GLU A 373 -6.42 12.01 -11.27
C GLU A 373 -5.51 11.55 -12.42
N PRO A 374 -4.32 12.14 -12.68
CA PRO A 374 -3.42 11.64 -13.72
C PRO A 374 -3.05 10.17 -13.55
N ARG A 375 -2.81 9.72 -12.32
CA ARG A 375 -2.43 8.33 -12.02
C ARG A 375 -3.58 7.35 -12.19
N LEU A 376 -4.74 7.67 -11.63
CA LEU A 376 -5.95 6.85 -11.81
C LEU A 376 -6.40 6.79 -13.28
N ARG A 377 -6.19 7.87 -14.04
CA ARG A 377 -6.45 7.89 -15.48
C ARG A 377 -5.52 6.97 -16.28
N GLU A 378 -4.23 6.92 -15.93
CA GLU A 378 -3.29 5.97 -16.56
C GLU A 378 -3.68 4.52 -16.28
N ALA A 379 -4.08 4.23 -15.05
CA ALA A 379 -4.61 2.93 -14.68
C ALA A 379 -5.88 2.59 -15.48
N TRP A 380 -6.84 3.52 -15.59
CA TRP A 380 -8.05 3.33 -16.37
C TRP A 380 -7.76 3.09 -17.85
N GLN A 381 -6.82 3.82 -18.44
CA GLN A 381 -6.40 3.61 -19.83
C GLN A 381 -5.80 2.22 -20.05
N ARG A 382 -5.12 1.66 -19.03
CA ARG A 382 -4.48 0.34 -19.13
C ARG A 382 -5.44 -0.82 -18.84
N TYR A 383 -6.28 -0.68 -17.82
CA TYR A 383 -7.09 -1.77 -17.25
C TYR A 383 -8.61 -1.47 -17.21
N GLY A 384 -9.10 -0.54 -18.04
CA GLY A 384 -10.48 -0.07 -17.95
C GLY A 384 -11.59 -1.10 -18.24
N ASP A 385 -11.22 -2.31 -18.62
CA ASP A 385 -12.09 -3.49 -18.69
C ASP A 385 -12.31 -4.17 -17.33
N ILE A 386 -11.51 -3.83 -16.32
CA ILE A 386 -11.58 -4.36 -14.96
C ILE A 386 -12.02 -3.21 -14.01
N PRO A 387 -12.96 -3.48 -13.10
CA PRO A 387 -13.32 -2.51 -12.07
C PRO A 387 -12.13 -2.08 -11.22
N MET A 388 -12.15 -0.84 -10.75
CA MET A 388 -11.05 -0.26 -9.99
C MET A 388 -11.51 0.30 -8.64
N ALA A 389 -10.59 0.46 -7.70
CA ALA A 389 -10.82 1.15 -6.44
C ALA A 389 -9.55 1.85 -5.97
N VAL A 390 -9.68 2.90 -5.16
CA VAL A 390 -8.57 3.37 -4.34
C VAL A 390 -8.58 2.56 -3.05
N THR A 391 -7.55 1.74 -2.82
CA THR A 391 -7.49 0.79 -1.70
C THR A 391 -6.69 1.28 -0.52
N GLU A 392 -5.82 2.28 -0.70
CA GLU A 392 -5.16 3.02 0.36
C GLU A 392 -4.94 4.48 -0.07
N ALA A 393 -5.45 5.42 0.72
CA ALA A 393 -5.18 6.84 0.60
C ALA A 393 -4.76 7.38 1.97
N HIS A 394 -3.48 7.68 2.13
CA HIS A 394 -2.93 8.30 3.34
C HIS A 394 -1.86 9.32 3.00
N ILE A 395 -1.73 10.31 3.88
CA ILE A 395 -0.55 11.15 3.94
C ILE A 395 -0.15 11.32 5.40
N GLY A 396 1.09 10.92 5.67
CA GLY A 396 1.68 11.03 6.99
C GLY A 396 2.17 12.43 7.32
N TRP A 397 2.59 12.62 8.57
CA TRP A 397 3.44 13.75 9.00
C TRP A 397 2.96 15.13 8.58
N CYS A 398 1.65 15.36 8.68
CA CYS A 398 1.05 16.63 8.33
C CYS A 398 -0.07 17.02 9.30
N PRO A 399 -0.41 18.31 9.37
CA PRO A 399 -1.61 18.77 10.03
C PRO A 399 -2.86 18.04 9.52
N GLU A 400 -3.88 17.88 10.37
CA GLU A 400 -5.04 17.04 10.04
C GLU A 400 -5.78 17.47 8.77
N TYR A 401 -5.78 18.77 8.46
CA TYR A 401 -6.45 19.30 7.27
C TYR A 401 -5.77 18.86 5.97
N GLU A 402 -4.46 18.59 5.99
CA GLU A 402 -3.75 18.08 4.82
C GLU A 402 -4.10 16.59 4.57
N GLN A 403 -4.29 15.80 5.63
CA GLN A 403 -4.82 14.44 5.47
C GLN A 403 -6.22 14.44 4.82
N VAL A 404 -7.07 15.39 5.22
CA VAL A 404 -8.39 15.56 4.60
C VAL A 404 -8.28 15.99 3.15
N HIS A 405 -7.41 16.96 2.81
CA HIS A 405 -7.18 17.34 1.41
C HIS A 405 -6.77 16.15 0.55
N TRP A 406 -5.82 15.35 1.03
CA TRP A 406 -5.32 14.19 0.27
C TRP A 406 -6.44 13.18 -0.01
N PHE A 407 -7.25 12.89 1.00
CA PHE A 407 -8.41 12.01 0.86
C PHE A 407 -9.48 12.58 -0.09
N LEU A 408 -9.82 13.87 0.05
CA LEU A 408 -10.80 14.51 -0.83
C LEU A 408 -10.31 14.60 -2.29
N GLU A 409 -9.02 14.84 -2.53
CA GLU A 409 -8.45 14.78 -3.89
C GLU A 409 -8.61 13.38 -4.50
N ALA A 410 -8.48 12.30 -3.71
CA ALA A 410 -8.73 10.93 -4.16
C ALA A 410 -10.22 10.71 -4.50
N TRP A 411 -11.11 11.15 -3.60
CA TRP A 411 -12.57 11.05 -3.76
C TRP A 411 -13.06 11.79 -5.02
N ASP A 412 -12.60 13.02 -5.21
CA ASP A 412 -12.97 13.86 -6.35
C ASP A 412 -12.41 13.30 -7.65
N ALA A 413 -11.18 12.79 -7.65
CA ALA A 413 -10.58 12.16 -8.83
C ALA A 413 -11.37 10.91 -9.25
N ALA A 414 -11.68 10.01 -8.31
CA ALA A 414 -12.49 8.83 -8.60
C ALA A 414 -13.89 9.21 -9.08
N THR A 415 -14.55 10.17 -8.43
CA THR A 415 -15.87 10.68 -8.83
C THR A 415 -15.87 11.26 -10.25
N ARG A 416 -14.85 12.05 -10.59
CA ARG A 416 -14.69 12.63 -11.93
C ARG A 416 -14.49 11.55 -12.98
N LEU A 417 -13.59 10.60 -12.75
CA LEU A 417 -13.34 9.49 -13.69
C LEU A 417 -14.57 8.60 -13.87
N ARG A 418 -15.36 8.37 -12.81
CA ARG A 418 -16.67 7.70 -12.94
C ARG A 418 -17.62 8.46 -13.86
N ALA A 419 -17.71 9.78 -13.71
CA ALA A 419 -18.55 10.61 -14.58
C ALA A 419 -18.09 10.57 -16.05
N GLU A 420 -16.82 10.25 -16.30
CA GLU A 420 -16.26 10.03 -17.65
C GLU A 420 -16.44 8.59 -18.17
N GLY A 421 -16.90 7.65 -17.34
CA GLY A 421 -17.21 6.26 -17.73
C GLY A 421 -16.31 5.18 -17.12
N ALA A 422 -15.41 5.53 -16.20
CA ALA A 422 -14.59 4.53 -15.49
C ALA A 422 -15.39 3.81 -14.39
N ASP A 423 -15.21 2.49 -14.24
CA ASP A 423 -15.83 1.71 -13.14
C ASP A 423 -14.99 1.77 -11.85
N PHE A 424 -14.89 2.95 -11.22
CA PHE A 424 -14.26 3.10 -9.90
C PHE A 424 -15.26 2.83 -8.78
N ARG A 425 -15.15 1.72 -8.05
CA ARG A 425 -16.16 1.30 -7.07
C ARG A 425 -16.04 1.96 -5.71
N ALA A 426 -14.83 2.29 -5.26
CA ALA A 426 -14.62 2.78 -3.91
C ALA A 426 -13.37 3.63 -3.74
N VAL A 427 -13.34 4.39 -2.64
CA VAL A 427 -12.14 5.02 -2.08
C VAL A 427 -11.98 4.61 -0.62
N THR A 428 -10.78 4.17 -0.27
CA THR A 428 -10.44 3.68 1.06
C THR A 428 -9.62 4.70 1.83
N ILE A 429 -10.06 5.07 3.03
CA ILE A 429 -9.21 5.81 3.96
C ILE A 429 -8.29 4.79 4.66
N TRP A 430 -7.00 4.90 4.38
CA TRP A 430 -5.96 4.19 5.13
C TRP A 430 -5.11 5.22 5.90
N SER A 431 -4.59 4.93 7.08
CA SER A 431 -5.06 3.88 7.98
C SER A 431 -6.11 4.46 8.96
N LEU A 432 -7.04 3.62 9.41
CA LEU A 432 -8.05 4.03 10.39
C LEU A 432 -7.43 4.30 11.76
N LEU A 433 -6.48 3.46 12.19
CA LEU A 433 -5.91 3.45 13.54
C LEU A 433 -4.46 3.94 13.60
N GLY A 434 -4.01 4.59 12.53
CA GLY A 434 -2.62 5.04 12.38
C GLY A 434 -1.66 3.89 12.09
N ALA A 435 -0.39 4.25 12.03
CA ALA A 435 0.69 3.37 11.62
C ALA A 435 1.95 3.65 12.47
N VAL A 436 2.78 2.64 12.72
CA VAL A 436 3.97 2.75 13.59
C VAL A 436 5.25 2.48 12.81
N ASP A 437 6.21 3.40 12.91
CA ASP A 437 7.57 3.36 12.31
C ASP A 437 7.63 3.22 10.78
N TRP A 438 6.52 3.48 10.07
CA TRP A 438 6.48 3.47 8.60
C TRP A 438 7.39 4.52 7.95
N ASN A 439 7.71 5.60 8.65
CA ASN A 439 8.74 6.57 8.25
C ASN A 439 10.12 5.93 8.05
N SER A 440 10.35 4.76 8.65
CA SER A 440 11.56 3.95 8.49
C SER A 440 11.31 2.67 7.68
N LEU A 441 10.15 2.53 7.03
CA LEU A 441 9.70 1.27 6.42
C LEU A 441 9.78 0.11 7.42
N LEU A 442 9.44 0.35 8.69
CA LEU A 442 9.51 -0.61 9.79
C LEU A 442 10.92 -1.18 10.09
N THR A 443 11.96 -0.69 9.41
CA THR A 443 13.35 -1.15 9.63
C THR A 443 13.90 -0.75 10.99
N ARG A 444 13.30 0.27 11.62
CA ARG A 444 13.64 0.72 12.97
C ARG A 444 12.42 0.57 13.89
N LYS A 445 12.67 0.24 15.16
CA LYS A 445 11.64 0.18 16.20
C LYS A 445 11.78 1.38 17.13
N THR A 446 11.32 2.54 16.66
CA THR A 446 11.43 3.80 17.39
C THR A 446 10.14 4.19 18.10
N GLY A 447 9.03 3.50 17.82
CA GLY A 447 7.71 3.85 18.36
C GLY A 447 7.16 5.14 17.77
N HIS A 448 7.64 5.54 16.59
CA HIS A 448 7.13 6.71 15.90
C HIS A 448 5.72 6.41 15.40
N TYR A 449 4.72 7.10 15.93
CA TYR A 449 3.32 6.90 15.56
C TYR A 449 2.82 8.00 14.62
N GLU A 450 2.32 7.57 13.47
CA GLU A 450 1.63 8.37 12.48
C GLU A 450 0.11 8.22 12.66
N PRO A 451 -0.63 9.30 13.00
CA PRO A 451 -2.04 9.15 13.31
C PRO A 451 -2.90 8.98 12.05
N GLY A 452 -3.90 8.10 12.16
CA GLY A 452 -4.88 7.81 11.12
C GLY A 452 -6.17 8.62 11.28
N VAL A 453 -7.31 7.99 10.98
CA VAL A 453 -8.64 8.55 11.27
C VAL A 453 -8.86 8.80 12.75
N PHE A 454 -8.31 7.90 13.56
CA PHE A 454 -8.26 8.03 15.00
C PHE A 454 -6.83 8.26 15.48
N ASP A 455 -6.66 9.14 16.47
CA ASP A 455 -5.44 9.20 17.28
C ASP A 455 -5.54 8.19 18.42
N MET A 456 -4.60 7.24 18.47
CA MET A 456 -4.57 6.18 19.48
C MET A 456 -3.71 6.54 20.71
N ARG A 457 -3.07 7.72 20.73
CA ARG A 457 -2.15 8.13 21.81
C ARG A 457 -2.83 8.69 23.05
N HIS A 458 -4.14 8.89 23.02
CA HIS A 458 -4.85 9.52 24.12
C HIS A 458 -4.80 8.67 25.40
N PRO A 459 -4.53 9.24 26.58
CA PRO A 459 -4.36 8.49 27.84
C PRO A 459 -5.55 7.64 28.28
N SER A 460 -6.76 7.93 27.77
CA SER A 460 -7.95 7.10 28.05
C SER A 460 -7.90 5.71 27.41
N GLY A 461 -6.95 5.46 26.50
CA GLY A 461 -6.85 4.22 25.72
C GLY A 461 -7.94 4.06 24.67
N ARG A 462 -8.77 5.08 24.44
CA ARG A 462 -9.85 5.09 23.45
C ARG A 462 -9.45 5.85 22.19
N PRO A 463 -9.86 5.38 21.00
CA PRO A 463 -9.62 6.09 19.74
C PRO A 463 -10.19 7.51 19.80
N GLN A 464 -9.38 8.53 19.50
CA GLN A 464 -9.84 9.92 19.41
C GLN A 464 -10.09 10.30 17.95
N PRO A 465 -11.32 10.64 17.54
CA PRO A 465 -11.61 11.02 16.17
C PRO A 465 -10.90 12.32 15.82
N ARG A 466 -10.25 12.34 14.65
CA ARG A 466 -9.58 13.51 14.09
C ARG A 466 -10.46 14.19 13.03
N LEU A 467 -10.00 15.29 12.43
CA LEU A 467 -10.76 16.00 11.39
C LEU A 467 -11.19 15.09 10.23
N ILE A 468 -10.33 14.16 9.82
CA ILE A 468 -10.65 13.17 8.77
C ILE A 468 -11.77 12.20 9.18
N ALA A 469 -12.02 11.97 10.47
CA ALA A 469 -13.19 11.21 10.92
C ALA A 469 -14.49 11.95 10.62
N LYS A 470 -14.51 13.28 10.82
CA LYS A 470 -15.64 14.13 10.42
C LYS A 470 -15.84 14.14 8.91
N ALA A 471 -14.73 14.19 8.15
CA ALA A 471 -14.78 14.10 6.70
C ALA A 471 -15.33 12.74 6.24
N ALA A 472 -14.90 11.63 6.85
CA ALA A 472 -15.41 10.30 6.57
C ALA A 472 -16.92 10.18 6.82
N GLU A 473 -17.40 10.66 7.97
CA GLU A 473 -18.83 10.64 8.30
C GLU A 473 -19.66 11.48 7.31
N ALA A 474 -19.18 12.67 6.96
CA ALA A 474 -19.85 13.53 5.98
C ALA A 474 -19.85 12.93 4.56
N ILE A 475 -18.73 12.36 4.11
CA ILE A 475 -18.66 11.66 2.82
C ILE A 475 -19.62 10.46 2.80
N ALA A 476 -19.65 9.65 3.87
CA ALA A 476 -20.53 8.50 3.96
C ALA A 476 -22.03 8.87 3.90
N ARG A 477 -22.40 10.04 4.42
CA ARG A 477 -23.80 10.50 4.48
C ARG A 477 -24.23 11.38 3.31
N GLU A 478 -23.34 12.26 2.87
CA GLU A 478 -23.65 13.38 1.96
C GLU A 478 -22.85 13.34 0.66
N GLY A 479 -21.80 12.50 0.58
CA GLY A 479 -20.90 12.42 -0.58
C GLY A 479 -20.00 13.64 -0.77
N ARG A 480 -19.98 14.57 0.19
CA ARG A 480 -19.15 15.79 0.18
C ARG A 480 -18.74 16.21 1.59
N PHE A 481 -17.67 16.99 1.70
CA PHE A 481 -17.23 17.60 2.96
C PHE A 481 -16.62 18.97 2.69
N GLU A 482 -17.03 19.98 3.46
CA GLU A 482 -16.49 21.34 3.41
C GLU A 482 -16.05 21.76 4.81
N HIS A 483 -14.90 22.42 4.93
CA HIS A 483 -14.40 22.88 6.21
C HIS A 483 -13.53 24.14 6.06
N PRO A 484 -13.57 25.12 6.98
CA PRO A 484 -12.78 26.35 6.88
C PRO A 484 -11.26 26.14 6.83
N LEU A 485 -10.74 25.02 7.34
CA LEU A 485 -9.32 24.67 7.24
C LEU A 485 -8.90 24.18 5.84
N LEU A 486 -9.86 23.95 4.93
CA LEU A 486 -9.61 23.45 3.58
C LEU A 486 -9.53 24.57 2.52
N GLN A 487 -9.34 25.82 2.95
CA GLN A 487 -9.26 26.98 2.06
C GLN A 487 -7.89 27.10 1.38
N GLU A 488 -6.83 26.66 2.06
CA GLU A 488 -5.49 26.62 1.51
C GLU A 488 -5.22 25.24 0.90
N PRO A 489 -4.53 25.13 -0.24
CA PRO A 489 -4.26 23.83 -0.82
C PRO A 489 -3.26 23.05 0.06
N GLY A 490 -3.25 21.72 -0.08
CA GLY A 490 -2.24 20.87 0.57
C GLY A 490 -0.82 21.28 0.16
N TRP A 491 0.18 21.04 1.02
CA TRP A 491 1.55 21.50 0.80
C TRP A 491 2.13 21.08 -0.57
N TRP A 492 1.70 19.95 -1.12
CA TRP A 492 2.12 19.43 -2.43
C TRP A 492 1.66 20.24 -3.63
N ARG A 493 0.78 21.22 -3.42
CA ARG A 493 0.35 22.18 -4.43
C ARG A 493 0.94 23.57 -4.21
N ARG A 494 1.61 23.83 -3.07
CA ARG A 494 2.19 25.14 -2.73
C ARG A 494 3.58 25.32 -3.34
N ASP A 495 3.92 26.50 -3.82
CA ASP A 495 5.19 26.75 -4.53
C ASP A 495 6.43 26.71 -3.62
N ASP A 496 6.25 26.77 -2.30
CA ASP A 496 7.33 26.68 -1.31
C ASP A 496 7.80 25.23 -1.03
N ARG A 497 7.17 24.23 -1.66
CA ARG A 497 7.50 22.81 -1.48
C ARG A 497 8.79 22.35 -2.15
N PHE A 498 9.29 23.11 -3.13
CA PHE A 498 10.37 22.66 -4.01
C PHE A 498 11.71 22.64 -3.29
N LEU A 499 12.44 21.53 -3.38
CA LEU A 499 13.78 21.40 -2.79
C LEU A 499 14.81 22.28 -3.51
N VAL A 500 14.65 22.41 -4.83
CA VAL A 500 15.50 23.24 -5.69
C VAL A 500 14.64 24.36 -6.27
N PRO A 501 15.06 25.64 -6.13
CA PRO A 501 14.33 26.75 -6.72
C PRO A 501 14.14 26.58 -8.24
N PRO A 502 12.97 26.93 -8.82
CA PRO A 502 12.68 26.70 -10.24
C PRO A 502 13.71 27.28 -11.22
N ARG A 503 14.36 28.40 -10.87
CA ARG A 503 15.42 29.02 -11.68
C ARG A 503 16.68 28.15 -11.82
N GLN A 504 16.98 27.33 -10.82
CA GLN A 504 18.11 26.41 -10.83
C GLN A 504 17.74 25.06 -11.46
N ALA A 505 16.46 24.65 -11.36
CA ALA A 505 15.99 23.41 -11.95
C ALA A 505 15.90 23.45 -13.50
N ALA A 506 15.73 24.65 -14.09
CA ALA A 506 15.53 24.83 -15.53
C ALA A 506 16.80 24.81 -16.41
N GLY A 507 18.00 24.79 -15.81
CA GLY A 507 19.28 24.74 -16.54
C GLY A 507 20.02 23.44 -16.29
#